data_AF-A0A397IDM8-F1
#
_entry.id   AF-A0A397IDM8-F1
#
_cell.length_a   1.000
_cell.length_b   1.000
_cell.length_c   1.000
_cell.angle_alpha   90.00
_cell.angle_beta   90.00
_cell.angle_gamma   90.00
#
_symmetry.space_group_name_H-M   'P 1'
#
loop_
_entity.id
_entity.type
_entity.pdbx_description
1 polymer ?
#
loop_
_entity_poly.entity_id
_entity_poly.type
_entity_poly.pdbx_seq_one_letter_code
_entity_poly.pdbx_strand_id
1 'polypeptide(L)' 'MTIPNISIEPEIFPAATDSRYLRKLGIPALGISYLKNTPILLHDHDERINENLFLEGIEFYTDLIFHLANIQDA' A
#
# COMPACT_ATOMS: atom_id res chain seq x y z
N MET A 1 -16.23 11.25 4.71
CA MET A 1 -15.25 11.27 3.62
C MET A 1 -15.37 9.93 2.92
N THR A 2 -15.98 9.88 1.75
CA THR A 2 -16.17 8.62 1.01
C THR A 2 -14.88 8.30 0.28
N ILE A 3 -14.23 7.20 0.65
CA ILE A 3 -13.08 6.66 -0.09
C ILE A 3 -13.51 6.49 -1.55
N PRO A 4 -12.76 7.01 -2.54
CA PRO A 4 -13.06 6.73 -3.94
C PRO A 4 -13.09 5.21 -4.16
N ASN A 5 -13.83 4.73 -5.15
CA ASN A 5 -13.87 3.30 -5.45
C ASN A 5 -12.48 2.87 -5.94
N ILE A 6 -11.63 2.34 -5.05
CA ILE A 6 -10.26 1.92 -5.35
C ILE A 6 -10.34 0.52 -5.96
N SER A 7 -9.90 0.38 -7.21
CA SER A 7 -9.69 -0.92 -7.80
C SER A 7 -8.43 -1.55 -7.19
N ILE A 8 -8.58 -2.75 -6.62
CA ILE A 8 -7.46 -3.51 -6.05
C ILE A 8 -7.14 -4.66 -7.00
N GLU A 9 -5.88 -4.79 -7.38
CA GLU A 9 -5.35 -5.90 -8.16
C GLU A 9 -4.31 -6.64 -7.30
N PRO A 10 -4.67 -7.76 -6.66
CA PRO A 10 -3.75 -8.52 -5.82
C PRO A 10 -2.66 -9.19 -6.66
N GLU A 11 -1.40 -8.96 -6.31
CA GLU A 11 -0.26 -9.48 -7.05
C GLU A 11 0.74 -10.23 -6.15
N ILE A 12 1.43 -11.21 -6.73
CA ILE A 12 2.59 -11.83 -6.08
C ILE A 12 3.79 -10.92 -6.36
N PHE A 13 4.19 -10.15 -5.35
CA PHE A 13 5.38 -9.31 -5.47
C PHE A 13 6.65 -10.19 -5.48
N PRO A 14 7.43 -10.22 -6.58
CA PRO A 14 8.56 -11.14 -6.72
C PRO A 14 9.80 -10.71 -5.93
N ALA A 15 9.89 -9.43 -5.54
CA ALA A 15 11.01 -8.90 -4.78
C ALA A 15 10.88 -9.20 -3.28
N ALA A 16 12.02 -9.11 -2.57
CA ALA A 16 12.04 -9.29 -1.12
C ALA A 16 11.46 -8.07 -0.41
N THR A 17 10.48 -8.31 0.48
CA THR A 17 9.95 -7.30 1.41
C THR A 17 10.11 -7.78 2.85
N ASP A 18 10.04 -6.84 3.80
CA ASP A 18 10.07 -7.17 5.24
C ASP A 18 8.93 -8.10 5.66
N SER A 19 7.81 -8.10 4.90
CA SER A 19 6.68 -9.02 5.09
C SER A 19 7.07 -10.49 4.99
N ARG A 20 8.21 -10.84 4.36
CA ARG A 20 8.76 -12.20 4.41
C ARG A 20 9.04 -12.65 5.85
N TYR A 21 9.62 -11.77 6.66
CA TYR A 21 9.99 -12.09 8.05
C TYR A 21 8.76 -12.07 8.97
N LEU A 22 7.84 -11.13 8.78
CA LEU A 22 6.57 -11.09 9.53
C LEU A 22 5.74 -12.36 9.31
N ARG A 23 5.58 -12.77 8.04
CA ARG A 23 4.85 -14.00 7.71
C ARG A 23 5.52 -15.25 8.28
N LYS A 24 6.86 -15.28 8.40
CA LYS A 24 7.58 -16.38 9.05
C LYS A 24 7.25 -16.49 10.56
N LEU A 25 6.84 -15.39 11.19
CA LEU A 25 6.38 -15.37 12.59
C LEU A 25 4.88 -15.67 12.74
N GLY A 26 4.17 -15.97 11.63
CA GLY A 26 2.72 -16.21 11.64
C GLY A 26 1.88 -14.93 11.63
N ILE A 27 2.48 -13.75 11.46
CA ILE A 27 1.77 -12.48 11.39
C ILE A 27 1.28 -12.26 9.94
N PRO A 28 -0.03 -12.09 9.69
CA PRO A 28 -0.54 -11.73 8.37
C PRO A 28 0.01 -10.37 7.93
N ALA A 29 0.51 -10.28 6.70
CA ALA A 29 1.08 -9.04 6.17
C ALA A 29 0.78 -8.90 4.67
N LEU A 30 0.36 -7.69 4.28
CA LEU A 30 0.18 -7.25 2.90
C LEU A 30 1.08 -6.05 2.63
N GLY A 31 1.67 -5.99 1.44
CA GLY A 31 2.39 -4.83 0.95
C GLY A 31 1.48 -3.99 0.06
N ILE A 32 1.44 -2.69 0.28
CA ILE A 32 0.69 -1.74 -0.54
C ILE A 32 1.45 -0.44 -0.69
N SER A 33 1.28 0.25 -1.80
CA SER A 33 1.78 1.59 -2.02
C SER A 33 0.74 2.35 -2.85
N TYR A 34 0.38 3.56 -2.43
CA TYR A 34 -0.59 4.38 -3.15
C TYR A 34 0.08 5.04 -4.37
N LEU A 35 0.32 4.23 -5.40
CA LEU A 35 1.03 4.59 -6.63
C LEU A 35 0.15 4.37 -7.87
N LYS A 36 -1.14 4.75 -7.80
CA LYS A 36 -2.07 4.57 -8.92
C LYS A 36 -1.56 5.31 -10.16
N ASN A 37 -1.67 4.66 -11.33
CA ASN A 37 -1.32 5.24 -12.64
C ASN A 37 0.11 5.84 -12.70
N THR A 38 1.04 5.34 -11.89
CA THR A 38 2.44 5.77 -11.87
C THR A 38 3.30 4.75 -12.61
N PRO A 39 4.26 5.17 -13.46
CA PRO A 39 5.21 4.24 -14.07
C PRO A 39 5.99 3.48 -12.97
N ILE A 40 6.28 2.22 -13.22
CA ILE A 40 7.12 1.41 -12.32
C ILE A 40 8.57 1.85 -12.51
N LEU A 41 9.08 2.64 -11.56
CA LEU A 41 10.44 3.23 -11.60
C LEU A 41 11.29 2.86 -10.39
N LEU A 42 10.90 1.84 -9.61
CA LEU A 42 11.64 1.44 -8.42
C LEU A 42 13.10 1.09 -8.78
N HIS A 43 14.05 1.83 -8.22
CA HIS A 43 15.49 1.71 -8.51
C HIS A 43 15.90 2.06 -9.95
N ASP A 44 15.08 2.78 -10.72
CA ASP A 44 15.44 3.28 -12.04
C ASP A 44 15.85 4.77 -11.99
N HIS A 45 16.38 5.27 -13.09
CA HIS A 45 16.71 6.67 -13.29
C HIS A 45 15.43 7.53 -13.23
N ASP A 46 15.53 8.72 -12.65
CA ASP A 46 14.43 9.68 -12.50
C ASP A 46 13.16 9.09 -11.82
N GLU A 47 13.37 8.17 -10.86
CA GLU A 47 12.33 7.70 -9.95
C GLU A 47 11.61 8.89 -9.30
N ARG A 48 10.28 8.95 -9.48
CA ARG A 48 9.47 10.09 -9.08
C ARG A 48 8.03 9.71 -8.83
N ILE A 49 7.33 10.58 -8.11
CA ILE A 49 5.89 10.53 -7.90
C ILE A 49 5.30 11.93 -8.11
N ASN A 50 4.02 12.01 -8.49
CA ASN A 50 3.29 13.27 -8.51
C ASN A 50 2.96 13.73 -7.08
N GLU A 51 3.12 15.03 -6.79
CA GLU A 51 2.88 15.58 -5.44
C GLU A 51 1.43 15.41 -4.96
N ASN A 52 0.44 15.53 -5.84
CA ASN A 52 -0.96 15.32 -5.48
C ASN A 52 -1.21 13.86 -5.11
N LEU A 53 -0.57 12.92 -5.84
CA LEU A 53 -0.67 11.50 -5.53
C LEU A 53 -0.03 11.16 -4.18
N PHE A 54 1.09 11.81 -3.86
CA PHE A 54 1.71 11.70 -2.54
C PHE A 54 0.76 12.18 -1.44
N LEU A 55 0.13 13.35 -1.60
CA LEU A 55 -0.82 13.90 -0.62
C LEU A 55 -2.08 13.05 -0.48
N GLU A 56 -2.67 12.57 -1.58
CA GLU A 56 -3.77 11.60 -1.55
C GLU A 56 -3.38 10.30 -0.84
N GLY A 57 -2.13 9.86 -1.00
CA GLY A 57 -1.59 8.70 -0.30
C GLY A 57 -1.60 8.87 1.22
N ILE A 58 -1.40 10.08 1.74
CA ILE A 58 -1.52 10.38 3.17
C ILE A 58 -2.95 10.12 3.64
N GLU A 59 -3.95 10.67 2.93
CA GLU A 59 -5.37 10.47 3.26
C GLU A 59 -5.73 8.97 3.22
N PHE A 60 -5.27 8.26 2.19
CA PHE A 60 -5.44 6.82 2.06
C PHE A 60 -4.89 6.06 3.28
N TYR A 61 -3.66 6.36 3.71
CA TYR A 61 -3.05 5.68 4.86
C TYR A 61 -3.73 6.06 6.18
N THR A 62 -4.17 7.31 6.36
CA THR A 62 -4.90 7.69 7.58
C THR A 62 -6.21 6.91 7.72
N ASP A 63 -6.95 6.74 6.63
CA ASP A 63 -8.18 5.95 6.62
C ASP A 63 -7.86 4.46 6.80
N LEU A 64 -6.87 3.92 6.08
CA LEU A 64 -6.50 2.51 6.17
C LEU A 64 -6.10 2.12 7.60
N ILE A 65 -5.22 2.90 8.23
CA ILE A 65 -4.75 2.64 9.60
C ILE A 65 -5.93 2.71 10.57
N PHE A 66 -6.83 3.70 10.44
CA PHE A 66 -8.01 3.80 11.29
C PHE A 66 -8.87 2.52 11.21
N HIS A 67 -9.17 2.04 10.00
CA HIS A 67 -10.00 0.85 9.83
C HIS A 67 -9.28 -0.43 10.28
N LEU A 68 -7.98 -0.59 9.97
CA LEU A 68 -7.19 -1.74 10.41
C LEU A 68 -7.08 -1.83 11.95
N ALA A 69 -6.97 -0.68 12.63
CA ALA A 69 -6.91 -0.63 14.08
C ALA A 69 -8.27 -0.90 14.77
N ASN A 70 -9.36 -0.84 14.01
CA ASN A 70 -10.73 -1.03 14.51
C ASN A 70 -11.44 -2.22 13.82
N ILE A 71 -10.68 -3.20 13.34
CA ILE A 71 -11.26 -4.46 12.87
C ILE A 71 -12.01 -5.11 14.03
N GLN A 72 -13.27 -5.45 13.82
CA GLN A 72 -14.03 -6.26 14.77
C GLN A 72 -13.60 -7.71 14.62
N ASP A 73 -13.44 -8.41 15.74
CA ASP A 73 -13.22 -9.85 15.73
C ASP A 73 -14.36 -10.55 14.99
N ALA A 74 -14.02 -11.49 14.11
CA ALA A 74 -14.96 -12.31 13.35
C ALA A 74 -15.60 -13.41 14.22
#